data_AF-A0A925SBT3-F1
#
_entry.id   AF-A0A925SBT3-F1
#
_cell.length_a   1.000
_cell.length_b   1.000
_cell.length_c   1.000
_cell.angle_alpha   90.00
_cell.angle_beta   90.00
_cell.angle_gamma   90.00
#
_symmetry.space_group_name_H-M   'P 1'
#
loop_
_entity.id
_entity.type
_entity.pdbx_description
1 polymer ?
#
loop_
_entity_poly.entity_id
_entity_poly.type
_entity_poly.pdbx_seq_one_letter_code
_entity_poly.pdbx_strand_id
1 'polypeptide(L)'
;RRIGPDLARESGVRSDDWQLTHLFNPRSVVSDSVMPDFPWLFEGSPVKPTAEAQDLLAYVKSLGRARQLAGTDPIQWSLSPNCECPEDVKKLETTPTALNVNAAWRRNEILKAAVTLPIDSEQIGKLHERGAKLFQRNCASCHGDTGDGEGQASAGLLPKPANLTEAKLSLARINSIILNGIPGTSMPAWRDLPPKDVEALVVFVSALPEEENDDYEAVVSSMDHGDAKKIFAEKCVSCHGSQGDGNGPAAAALERPPTNFTESQPSVEDAMNVLEEGVPGTSMPPWKEQISKGDRKKLAQYVRSFFKDDRRKASSETQFRIGAK
;
A
#
# COMPACT_ATOMS: atom_id res chain seq x y z
N ARG A 1 6.70 -32.56 14.74
CA ARG A 1 5.78 -31.71 13.96
C ARG A 1 6.42 -30.33 13.83
N ARG A 2 6.76 -29.86 12.62
CA ARG A 2 7.20 -28.47 12.44
C ARG A 2 6.00 -27.56 12.70
N ILE A 3 6.19 -26.52 13.50
CA ILE A 3 5.14 -25.56 13.88
C ILE A 3 5.25 -24.26 13.05
N GLY A 4 6.37 -24.04 12.36
CA GLY A 4 6.61 -22.84 11.55
C GLY A 4 6.58 -23.08 10.02
N PRO A 5 6.39 -22.00 9.24
CA PRO A 5 6.38 -22.06 7.77
C PRO A 5 7.77 -22.39 7.21
N ASP A 6 7.80 -22.87 5.97
CA ASP A 6 9.05 -23.12 5.24
C ASP A 6 9.63 -21.80 4.73
N LEU A 7 10.77 -21.38 5.30
CA LEU A 7 11.41 -20.10 4.96
C LEU A 7 11.80 -20.00 3.48
N ALA A 8 12.05 -21.12 2.79
CA ALA A 8 12.32 -21.10 1.35
C ALA A 8 11.08 -20.71 0.52
N ARG A 9 9.88 -20.89 1.07
CA ARG A 9 8.60 -20.47 0.47
C ARG A 9 8.17 -19.07 0.91
N GLU A 10 8.55 -18.66 2.11
CA GLU A 10 8.26 -17.33 2.65
C GLU A 10 9.25 -16.25 2.17
N SER A 11 10.42 -16.65 1.67
CA SER A 11 11.44 -15.74 1.15
C SER A 11 10.93 -14.92 -0.04
N GLY A 12 11.12 -13.60 0.02
CA GLY A 12 10.67 -12.66 -1.01
C GLY A 12 9.14 -12.51 -1.11
N VAL A 13 8.37 -13.03 -0.14
CA VAL A 13 6.94 -12.74 0.00
C VAL A 13 6.74 -11.39 0.67
N ARG A 14 7.48 -11.13 1.74
CA ARG A 14 7.42 -9.89 2.52
C ARG A 14 8.64 -9.03 2.21
N SER A 15 8.46 -7.71 2.33
CA SER A 15 9.54 -6.74 2.19
C SER A 15 10.51 -6.84 3.36
N ASP A 16 11.71 -6.27 3.18
CA ASP A 16 12.79 -6.33 4.16
C ASP A 16 12.40 -5.68 5.50
N ASP A 17 11.76 -4.52 5.44
CA ASP A 17 11.22 -3.78 6.59
C ASP A 17 10.13 -4.58 7.34
N TRP A 18 9.26 -5.29 6.62
CA TRP A 18 8.30 -6.20 7.24
C TRP A 18 8.99 -7.34 7.98
N GLN A 19 10.03 -7.96 7.38
CA GLN A 19 10.76 -9.07 7.99
C GLN A 19 11.50 -8.61 9.26
N LEU A 20 12.13 -7.45 9.21
CA LEU A 20 12.79 -6.85 10.37
C LEU A 20 11.80 -6.46 11.46
N THR A 21 10.65 -5.89 11.09
CA THR A 21 9.56 -5.59 12.03
C THR A 21 9.02 -6.86 12.67
N HIS A 22 8.86 -7.94 11.90
CA HIS A 22 8.43 -9.24 12.41
C HIS A 22 9.46 -9.87 13.35
N LEU A 23 10.76 -9.73 13.07
CA LEU A 23 11.82 -10.19 13.99
C LEU A 23 11.80 -9.38 15.31
N PHE A 24 11.63 -8.07 15.22
CA PHE A 24 11.63 -7.18 16.38
C PHE A 24 10.39 -7.38 17.26
N ASN A 25 9.20 -7.40 16.66
CA ASN A 25 7.92 -7.61 17.35
C ASN A 25 6.96 -8.37 16.43
N PRO A 26 6.96 -9.71 16.47
CA PRO A 26 6.17 -10.53 15.54
C PRO A 26 4.68 -10.21 15.56
N ARG A 27 4.14 -9.83 16.73
CA ARG A 27 2.71 -9.58 16.95
C ARG A 27 2.23 -8.25 16.39
N SER A 28 3.13 -7.31 16.09
CA SER A 28 2.75 -6.05 15.47
C SER A 28 2.33 -6.22 14.02
N VAL A 29 2.89 -7.21 13.30
CA VAL A 29 2.57 -7.46 11.88
C VAL A 29 1.75 -8.74 11.67
N VAL A 30 1.75 -9.65 12.65
CA VAL A 30 0.93 -10.87 12.67
C VAL A 30 0.41 -11.08 14.09
N SER A 31 -0.81 -10.62 14.38
CA SER A 31 -1.37 -10.61 15.74
C SER A 31 -1.25 -11.95 16.49
N ASP A 32 -1.48 -13.06 15.77
CA ASP A 32 -1.49 -14.41 16.33
C ASP A 32 -0.12 -15.11 16.23
N SER A 33 0.97 -14.36 16.04
CA SER A 33 2.30 -14.94 15.88
C SER A 33 2.76 -15.66 17.15
N VAL A 34 3.13 -16.92 16.97
CA VAL A 34 3.76 -17.76 18.01
C VAL A 34 5.28 -17.57 18.07
N MET A 35 5.85 -16.81 17.13
CA MET A 35 7.27 -16.50 17.10
C MET A 35 7.66 -15.64 18.33
N PRO A 36 8.77 -15.94 19.00
CA PRO A 36 9.36 -15.03 20.00
C PRO A 36 9.82 -13.72 19.37
N ASP A 37 9.91 -12.67 20.18
CA ASP A 37 10.58 -11.42 19.81
C ASP A 37 12.11 -11.55 19.89
N PHE A 38 12.82 -10.85 19.01
CA PHE A 38 14.28 -10.82 18.95
C PHE A 38 14.84 -9.39 19.10
N PRO A 39 14.46 -8.62 20.13
CA PRO A 39 14.81 -7.21 20.24
C PRO A 39 16.32 -6.94 20.37
N TRP A 40 17.11 -7.93 20.81
CA TRP A 40 18.57 -7.82 20.93
C TRP A 40 19.30 -7.77 19.58
N LEU A 41 18.63 -8.07 18.47
CA LEU A 41 19.17 -7.90 17.12
C LEU A 41 18.99 -6.46 16.59
N PHE A 42 18.58 -5.51 17.44
CA PHE A 42 18.22 -4.16 17.05
C PHE A 42 18.69 -3.11 18.07
N GLU A 43 19.00 -1.90 17.60
CA GLU A 43 19.33 -0.74 18.44
C GLU A 43 18.05 0.01 18.85
N GLY A 44 17.18 -0.67 19.61
CA GLY A 44 15.97 -0.11 20.18
C GLY A 44 14.84 0.20 19.19
N SER A 45 15.01 -0.13 17.90
CA SER A 45 13.99 0.09 16.86
C SER A 45 14.12 -0.90 15.71
N PRO A 46 13.00 -1.37 15.10
CA PRO A 46 13.01 -2.26 13.95
C PRO A 46 13.71 -1.68 12.71
N VAL A 47 13.81 -0.35 12.60
CA VAL A 47 14.55 0.31 11.50
C VAL A 47 16.05 0.48 11.78
N LYS A 48 16.54 -0.01 12.93
CA LYS A 48 17.96 -0.01 13.31
C LYS A 48 18.47 -1.42 13.62
N PRO A 49 18.48 -2.33 12.62
CA PRO A 49 18.99 -3.70 12.82
C PRO A 49 20.51 -3.70 13.04
N THR A 50 20.99 -4.64 13.86
CA THR A 50 22.44 -4.94 13.95
C THR A 50 22.91 -5.68 12.70
N ALA A 51 24.23 -5.85 12.56
CA ALA A 51 24.81 -6.64 11.46
C ALA A 51 24.24 -8.07 11.43
N GLU A 52 24.01 -8.69 12.60
CA GLU A 52 23.46 -10.04 12.70
C GLU A 52 22.00 -10.11 12.20
N ALA A 53 21.17 -9.09 12.47
CA ALA A 53 19.83 -9.01 11.90
C ALA A 53 19.87 -8.87 10.37
N GLN A 54 20.79 -8.07 9.86
CA GLN A 54 20.99 -7.89 8.42
C GLN A 54 21.46 -9.19 7.75
N ASP A 55 22.39 -9.92 8.37
CA ASP A 55 22.87 -11.22 7.90
C ASP A 55 21.75 -12.27 7.91
N LEU A 56 20.91 -12.29 8.93
CA LEU A 56 19.75 -13.19 8.99
C LEU A 56 18.76 -12.88 7.87
N LEU A 57 18.46 -11.60 7.64
CA LEU A 57 17.61 -11.16 6.53
C LEU A 57 18.22 -11.59 5.18
N ALA A 58 19.52 -11.35 4.97
CA ALA A 58 20.22 -11.76 3.76
C ALA A 58 20.19 -13.29 3.57
N TYR A 59 20.35 -14.05 4.64
CA TYR A 59 20.22 -15.50 4.64
C TYR A 59 18.80 -15.94 4.24
N VAL A 60 17.76 -15.40 4.87
CA VAL A 60 16.35 -15.70 4.51
C VAL A 60 16.08 -15.38 3.05
N LYS A 61 16.60 -14.25 2.54
CA LYS A 61 16.52 -13.89 1.12
C LYS A 61 17.26 -14.90 0.23
N SER A 62 18.41 -15.42 0.67
CA SER A 62 19.18 -16.43 -0.06
C SER A 62 18.49 -17.81 -0.12
N LEU A 63 17.64 -18.14 0.87
CA LEU A 63 16.89 -19.40 0.91
C LEU A 63 15.82 -19.49 -0.19
N GLY A 64 15.39 -18.34 -0.73
CA GLY A 64 14.38 -18.29 -1.78
C GLY A 64 14.89 -18.91 -3.08
N ARG A 65 14.18 -19.91 -3.61
CA ARG A 65 14.35 -20.32 -5.02
C ARG A 65 13.74 -19.26 -5.94
N ALA A 66 14.11 -19.27 -7.22
CA ALA A 66 13.40 -18.47 -8.23
C ALA A 66 11.88 -18.76 -8.15
N ARG A 67 11.09 -17.74 -7.78
CA ARG A 67 9.63 -17.83 -7.49
C ARG A 67 8.77 -18.21 -8.69
N GLN A 68 9.35 -18.37 -9.88
CA GLN A 68 8.71 -19.14 -10.97
C GLN A 68 8.28 -20.55 -10.54
N LEU A 69 8.83 -21.07 -9.43
CA LEU A 69 8.54 -22.41 -8.91
C LEU A 69 7.77 -22.41 -7.56
N ALA A 70 7.42 -21.23 -7.01
CA ALA A 70 6.94 -21.11 -5.63
C ALA A 70 5.61 -20.34 -5.48
N GLY A 71 4.80 -20.27 -6.53
CA GLY A 71 3.42 -19.76 -6.47
C GLY A 71 2.55 -20.50 -7.48
N THR A 72 1.30 -20.77 -7.09
CA THR A 72 0.26 -21.32 -7.96
C THR A 72 -0.12 -20.28 -9.01
N ASP A 73 0.54 -20.30 -10.16
CA ASP A 73 -0.07 -19.74 -11.36
C ASP A 73 -1.40 -20.48 -11.60
N PRO A 74 -2.43 -19.82 -12.16
CA PRO A 74 -3.63 -20.50 -12.67
C PRO A 74 -3.32 -21.28 -13.96
N ILE A 75 -2.14 -21.90 -14.04
CA ILE A 75 -1.92 -23.03 -14.93
C ILE A 75 -2.65 -24.17 -14.25
N GLN A 76 -3.67 -24.71 -14.91
CA GLN A 76 -4.29 -25.97 -14.52
C GLN A 76 -3.21 -27.00 -14.21
N TRP A 77 -2.91 -27.22 -12.92
CA TRP A 77 -2.31 -28.47 -12.49
C TRP A 77 -3.42 -29.51 -12.57
N SER A 78 -3.70 -29.99 -13.78
CA SER A 78 -3.80 -31.43 -13.86
C SER A 78 -2.38 -31.92 -13.59
N LEU A 79 -2.22 -32.73 -12.55
CA LEU A 79 -1.08 -33.64 -12.47
C LEU A 79 -0.81 -34.12 -13.89
N SER A 80 0.45 -34.04 -14.37
CA SER A 80 0.82 -34.84 -15.53
C SER A 80 0.24 -36.23 -15.27
N PRO A 81 -0.62 -36.80 -16.15
CA PRO A 81 -1.44 -37.97 -15.83
C PRO A 81 -0.65 -39.17 -15.31
N ASN A 82 0.67 -39.12 -15.42
CA ASN A 82 1.63 -40.16 -15.10
C ASN A 82 2.63 -39.78 -13.97
N CYS A 83 2.37 -38.83 -13.04
CA CYS A 83 3.27 -38.78 -11.86
C CYS A 83 3.01 -39.95 -10.91
N GLU A 84 3.95 -40.88 -10.84
CA GLU A 84 4.08 -41.87 -9.77
C GLU A 84 4.77 -41.25 -8.54
N CYS A 85 4.13 -40.24 -7.96
CA CYS A 85 4.62 -39.56 -6.77
C CYS A 85 4.23 -40.35 -5.48
N PRO A 86 5.15 -40.56 -4.52
CA PRO A 86 4.88 -41.22 -3.22
C PRO A 86 3.73 -40.57 -2.42
N GLU A 87 3.01 -41.37 -1.61
CA GLU A 87 1.79 -40.97 -0.88
C GLU A 87 2.00 -39.83 0.13
N ASP A 88 3.18 -39.74 0.72
CA ASP A 88 3.61 -38.68 1.61
C ASP A 88 3.79 -37.34 0.89
N VAL A 89 4.22 -37.37 -0.37
CA VAL A 89 4.30 -36.17 -1.24
C VAL A 89 2.90 -35.67 -1.59
N LYS A 90 1.93 -36.57 -1.83
CA LYS A 90 0.52 -36.21 -2.02
C LYS A 90 -0.12 -35.60 -0.76
N LYS A 91 0.31 -36.01 0.43
CA LYS A 91 -0.19 -35.48 1.73
C LYS A 91 0.41 -34.14 2.12
N LEU A 92 1.52 -33.72 1.50
CA LEU A 92 2.10 -32.39 1.68
C LEU A 92 1.37 -31.29 0.90
N GLU A 93 0.41 -31.66 0.03
CA GLU A 93 -0.49 -30.75 -0.70
C GLU A 93 -1.75 -30.36 0.11
N THR A 94 -1.68 -30.32 1.45
CA THR A 94 -2.68 -29.55 2.19
C THR A 94 -2.40 -28.08 1.93
N THR A 95 -3.11 -27.52 0.94
CA THR A 95 -3.19 -26.10 0.64
C THR A 95 -3.28 -25.33 1.96
N PRO A 96 -2.26 -24.53 2.33
CA PRO A 96 -2.42 -23.61 3.43
C PRO A 96 -3.53 -22.64 3.00
N THR A 97 -4.71 -22.78 3.60
CA THR A 97 -5.81 -21.81 3.52
C THR A 97 -5.47 -20.51 4.26
N ALA A 98 -4.28 -20.45 4.85
CA ALA A 98 -3.70 -19.31 5.49
C ALA A 98 -2.23 -19.24 5.07
N LEU A 99 -1.89 -18.27 4.23
CA LEU A 99 -0.72 -17.40 4.34
C LEU A 99 -0.75 -16.51 3.11
N ASN A 100 -0.98 -15.22 3.36
CA ASN A 100 -0.99 -14.14 2.36
C ASN A 100 0.32 -14.18 1.56
N VAL A 101 0.32 -14.94 0.46
CA VAL A 101 1.40 -15.00 -0.52
C VAL A 101 1.35 -13.72 -1.32
N ASN A 102 1.84 -12.64 -0.71
CA ASN A 102 1.98 -11.35 -1.35
C ASN A 102 2.76 -11.53 -2.67
N ALA A 103 2.03 -11.47 -3.78
CA ALA A 103 2.53 -11.71 -5.13
C ALA A 103 3.16 -10.47 -5.77
N ALA A 104 3.50 -9.47 -4.94
CA ALA A 104 3.86 -8.12 -5.38
C ALA A 104 5.21 -8.02 -6.11
N TRP A 105 6.07 -9.04 -6.05
CA TRP A 105 7.42 -8.89 -6.62
C TRP A 105 7.62 -9.51 -8.01
N ARG A 106 6.64 -10.27 -8.57
CA ARG A 106 6.83 -10.94 -9.87
C ARG A 106 5.61 -11.17 -10.77
N ARG A 107 4.42 -10.63 -10.46
CA ARG A 107 3.36 -10.56 -11.47
C ARG A 107 3.51 -9.24 -12.22
N ASN A 108 4.12 -9.28 -13.41
CA ASN A 108 4.24 -8.15 -14.34
C ASN A 108 2.88 -7.63 -14.85
N GLU A 109 1.76 -8.18 -14.36
CA GLU A 109 0.40 -7.78 -14.73
C GLU A 109 -0.28 -7.08 -13.56
N ILE A 110 -0.48 -5.76 -13.71
CA ILE A 110 -1.39 -4.98 -12.87
C ILE A 110 -2.81 -5.43 -13.23
N LEU A 111 -3.54 -5.98 -12.26
CA LEU A 111 -4.96 -6.26 -12.48
C LEU A 111 -5.71 -4.94 -12.57
N LYS A 112 -6.19 -4.63 -13.78
CA LYS A 112 -7.10 -3.53 -14.05
C LYS A 112 -8.54 -4.01 -13.86
N ALA A 113 -8.93 -4.24 -12.61
CA ALA A 113 -10.33 -4.50 -12.28
C ALA A 113 -10.97 -3.16 -11.89
N ALA A 114 -12.01 -2.75 -12.62
CA ALA A 114 -12.87 -1.66 -12.18
C ALA A 114 -13.79 -2.19 -11.07
N VAL A 115 -13.90 -1.46 -9.96
CA VAL A 115 -14.94 -1.73 -8.97
C VAL A 115 -16.14 -0.86 -9.33
N THR A 116 -17.24 -1.52 -9.65
CA THR A 116 -18.56 -0.89 -9.72
C THR A 116 -19.22 -1.10 -8.36
N LEU A 117 -19.44 -0.03 -7.62
CA LEU A 117 -20.15 -0.12 -6.35
C LEU A 117 -21.65 -0.42 -6.60
N PRO A 118 -22.31 -1.16 -5.70
CA PRO A 118 -23.73 -1.42 -5.80
C PRO A 118 -24.50 -0.12 -5.56
N ILE A 119 -25.63 0.03 -6.26
CA ILE A 119 -26.46 1.26 -6.22
C ILE A 119 -27.36 1.28 -4.96
N ASP A 120 -27.55 0.13 -4.32
CA ASP A 120 -28.44 -0.04 -3.16
C ASP A 120 -27.77 0.31 -1.82
N SER A 121 -28.34 1.27 -1.10
CA SER A 121 -27.89 1.74 0.22
C SER A 121 -27.83 0.63 1.27
N GLU A 122 -28.72 -0.36 1.23
CA GLU A 122 -28.70 -1.48 2.19
C GLU A 122 -27.48 -2.38 1.93
N GLN A 123 -27.16 -2.61 0.66
CA GLN A 123 -25.98 -3.38 0.25
C GLN A 123 -24.68 -2.64 0.60
N ILE A 124 -24.63 -1.32 0.40
CA ILE A 124 -23.49 -0.50 0.81
C ILE A 124 -23.28 -0.60 2.34
N GLY A 125 -24.34 -0.52 3.14
CA GLY A 125 -24.25 -0.68 4.59
C GLY A 125 -23.68 -2.05 5.02
N LYS A 126 -24.14 -3.13 4.39
CA LYS A 126 -23.61 -4.49 4.64
C LYS A 126 -22.15 -4.65 4.23
N LEU A 127 -21.77 -4.06 3.09
CA LEU A 127 -20.38 -4.04 2.62
C LEU A 127 -19.49 -3.24 3.56
N HIS A 128 -19.96 -2.09 4.05
CA HIS A 128 -19.23 -1.28 5.00
C HIS A 128 -18.96 -2.04 6.31
N GLU A 129 -19.96 -2.70 6.91
CA GLU A 129 -19.78 -3.49 8.12
C GLU A 129 -18.82 -4.67 7.91
N ARG A 130 -18.92 -5.35 6.75
CA ARG A 130 -18.00 -6.42 6.37
C ARG A 130 -16.58 -5.90 6.20
N GLY A 131 -16.43 -4.75 5.53
CA GLY A 131 -15.16 -4.09 5.28
C GLY A 131 -14.47 -3.66 6.56
N ALA A 132 -15.22 -3.09 7.51
CA ALA A 132 -14.71 -2.72 8.83
C ALA A 132 -14.08 -3.92 9.55
N LYS A 133 -14.77 -5.08 9.57
CA LYS A 133 -14.24 -6.31 10.19
C LYS A 133 -12.98 -6.83 9.49
N LEU A 134 -12.95 -6.77 8.16
CA LEU A 134 -11.79 -7.17 7.37
C LEU A 134 -10.60 -6.23 7.59
N PHE A 135 -10.84 -4.93 7.64
CA PHE A 135 -9.82 -3.91 7.87
C PHE A 135 -9.21 -4.06 9.27
N GLN A 136 -10.05 -4.21 10.29
CA GLN A 136 -9.61 -4.45 11.67
C GLN A 136 -8.71 -5.70 11.79
N ARG A 137 -9.08 -6.78 11.09
CA ARG A 137 -8.30 -8.03 11.14
C ARG A 137 -6.98 -7.97 10.36
N ASN A 138 -6.94 -7.24 9.25
CA ASN A 138 -5.88 -7.41 8.25
C ASN A 138 -5.07 -6.15 7.94
N CYS A 139 -5.59 -4.96 8.26
CA CYS A 139 -5.05 -3.68 7.83
C CYS A 139 -4.68 -2.77 9.01
N ALA A 140 -5.46 -2.79 10.10
CA ALA A 140 -5.31 -1.89 11.23
C ALA A 140 -3.95 -1.99 11.95
N SER A 141 -3.31 -3.16 11.90
CA SER A 141 -1.96 -3.33 12.48
C SER A 141 -0.91 -2.41 11.84
N CYS A 142 -1.08 -2.05 10.57
CA CYS A 142 -0.25 -1.07 9.87
C CYS A 142 -0.94 0.30 9.77
N HIS A 143 -2.20 0.34 9.36
CA HIS A 143 -2.93 1.57 9.06
C HIS A 143 -3.61 2.23 10.26
N GLY A 144 -3.55 1.63 11.45
CA GLY A 144 -4.28 2.11 12.64
C GLY A 144 -5.75 1.74 12.59
N ASP A 145 -6.43 1.74 13.75
CA ASP A 145 -7.85 1.36 13.84
C ASP A 145 -8.78 2.35 13.12
N THR A 146 -8.34 3.60 13.02
CA THR A 146 -9.02 4.73 12.39
C THR A 146 -8.57 4.97 10.95
N GLY A 147 -7.52 4.28 10.48
CA GLY A 147 -6.90 4.55 9.19
C GLY A 147 -5.88 5.68 9.19
N ASP A 148 -5.44 6.18 10.36
CA ASP A 148 -4.49 7.28 10.51
C ASP A 148 -3.03 6.97 10.12
N GLY A 149 -2.72 5.70 9.81
CA GLY A 149 -1.37 5.26 9.46
C GLY A 149 -0.47 4.98 10.67
N GLU A 150 -0.98 5.08 11.89
CA GLU A 150 -0.21 4.94 13.13
C GLU A 150 -0.47 3.60 13.84
N GLY A 151 -0.75 2.54 13.06
CA GLY A 151 -0.84 1.17 13.56
C GLY A 151 0.48 0.69 14.17
N GLN A 152 0.43 -0.29 15.08
CA GLN A 152 1.60 -0.75 15.84
C GLN A 152 2.82 -1.12 14.97
N ALA A 153 2.60 -1.67 13.76
CA ALA A 153 3.68 -2.01 12.85
C ALA A 153 4.32 -0.79 12.18
N SER A 154 3.63 0.35 12.07
CA SER A 154 4.02 1.50 11.25
C SER A 154 5.43 2.01 11.55
N ALA A 155 5.84 1.95 12.82
CA ALA A 155 7.16 2.39 13.28
C ALA A 155 8.34 1.63 12.66
N GLY A 156 8.09 0.42 12.13
CA GLY A 156 9.11 -0.41 11.48
C GLY A 156 9.04 -0.46 9.95
N LEU A 157 8.05 0.21 9.34
CA LEU A 157 7.82 0.12 7.91
C LEU A 157 8.37 1.34 7.18
N LEU A 158 9.05 1.09 6.07
CA LEU A 158 9.66 2.12 5.23
C LEU A 158 9.25 1.88 3.77
N PRO A 159 8.48 2.78 3.16
CA PRO A 159 7.86 3.98 3.74
C PRO A 159 6.76 3.64 4.77
N LYS A 160 6.44 4.61 5.64
CA LYS A 160 5.30 4.49 6.57
C LYS A 160 3.98 4.25 5.80
N PRO A 161 3.00 3.53 6.40
CA PRO A 161 1.64 3.46 5.89
C PRO A 161 1.04 4.86 5.70
N ALA A 162 0.27 5.04 4.63
CA ALA A 162 -0.40 6.31 4.38
C ALA A 162 -1.51 6.56 5.41
N ASN A 163 -1.68 7.81 5.82
CA ASN A 163 -2.87 8.28 6.52
C ASN A 163 -4.05 8.32 5.53
N LEU A 164 -5.00 7.39 5.71
CA LEU A 164 -6.17 7.22 4.86
C LEU A 164 -7.27 8.25 5.16
N THR A 165 -7.17 9.01 6.26
CA THR A 165 -8.13 10.07 6.63
C THR A 165 -7.75 11.43 6.04
N GLU A 166 -6.55 11.57 5.50
CA GLU A 166 -6.03 12.84 4.95
C GLU A 166 -5.97 12.90 3.42
N ALA A 167 -5.80 11.76 2.76
CA ALA A 167 -5.64 11.69 1.31
C ALA A 167 -6.97 11.33 0.62
N LYS A 168 -7.34 12.08 -0.43
CA LYS A 168 -8.47 11.68 -1.29
C LYS A 168 -8.00 10.65 -2.31
N LEU A 169 -8.61 9.48 -2.29
CA LEU A 169 -8.32 8.39 -3.22
C LEU A 169 -9.55 8.10 -4.09
N SER A 170 -9.33 7.91 -5.39
CA SER A 170 -10.38 7.41 -6.28
C SER A 170 -10.76 5.97 -5.92
N LEU A 171 -11.98 5.54 -6.24
CA LEU A 171 -12.40 4.15 -5.99
C LEU A 171 -11.52 3.16 -6.77
N ALA A 172 -11.18 3.53 -8.01
CA ALA A 172 -10.25 2.77 -8.84
C ALA A 172 -8.87 2.61 -8.17
N ARG A 173 -8.39 3.68 -7.50
CA ARG A 173 -7.11 3.66 -6.80
C ARG A 173 -7.13 2.75 -5.58
N ILE A 174 -8.16 2.87 -4.73
CA ILE A 174 -8.32 2.03 -3.53
C ILE A 174 -8.36 0.56 -3.94
N ASN A 175 -9.19 0.21 -4.94
CA ASN A 175 -9.28 -1.16 -5.43
C ASN A 175 -7.94 -1.68 -5.98
N SER A 176 -7.26 -0.86 -6.80
CA SER A 176 -5.98 -1.22 -7.39
C SER A 176 -4.91 -1.47 -6.31
N ILE A 177 -4.86 -0.64 -5.26
CA ILE A 177 -3.93 -0.84 -4.14
C ILE A 177 -4.25 -2.13 -3.38
N ILE A 178 -5.53 -2.38 -3.04
CA ILE A 178 -5.91 -3.59 -2.30
C ILE A 178 -5.56 -4.84 -3.11
N LEU A 179 -5.92 -4.88 -4.39
CA LEU A 179 -5.63 -6.03 -5.24
C LEU A 179 -4.14 -6.19 -5.48
N ASN A 180 -3.42 -5.13 -5.81
CA ASN A 180 -2.06 -5.25 -6.34
C ASN A 180 -0.97 -5.01 -5.29
N GLY A 181 -1.31 -4.48 -4.12
CA GLY A 181 -0.36 -3.94 -3.16
C GLY A 181 0.31 -2.67 -3.68
N ILE A 182 1.34 -2.22 -2.98
CA ILE A 182 2.20 -1.11 -3.46
C ILE A 182 3.63 -1.65 -3.58
N PRO A 183 4.16 -1.82 -4.81
CA PRO A 183 5.54 -2.27 -5.03
C PRO A 183 6.55 -1.39 -4.29
N GLY A 184 7.60 -2.01 -3.74
CA GLY A 184 8.61 -1.32 -2.93
C GLY A 184 8.13 -0.89 -1.55
N THR A 185 7.05 -1.47 -1.03
CA THR A 185 6.54 -1.20 0.34
C THR A 185 6.10 -2.48 1.04
N SER A 186 5.79 -2.36 2.33
CA SER A 186 5.16 -3.41 3.13
C SER A 186 3.68 -3.67 2.83
N MET A 187 3.02 -2.90 1.95
CA MET A 187 1.60 -3.08 1.61
C MET A 187 1.40 -4.26 0.65
N PRO A 188 0.81 -5.39 1.12
CA PRO A 188 0.70 -6.58 0.30
C PRO A 188 -0.47 -6.53 -0.68
N ALA A 189 -0.38 -7.37 -1.71
CA ALA A 189 -1.48 -7.68 -2.61
C ALA A 189 -2.48 -8.63 -1.94
N TRP A 190 -3.78 -8.32 -2.01
CA TRP A 190 -4.88 -9.12 -1.45
C TRP A 190 -5.71 -9.83 -2.54
N ARG A 191 -5.07 -10.26 -3.63
CA ARG A 191 -5.74 -10.94 -4.77
C ARG A 191 -6.43 -12.25 -4.41
N ASP A 192 -6.07 -12.83 -3.28
CA ASP A 192 -6.63 -14.11 -2.82
C ASP A 192 -7.93 -13.91 -2.00
N LEU A 193 -8.29 -12.65 -1.70
CA LEU A 193 -9.58 -12.35 -1.10
C LEU A 193 -10.71 -12.58 -2.11
N PRO A 194 -11.87 -13.08 -1.67
CA PRO A 194 -13.07 -13.10 -2.51
C PRO A 194 -13.38 -11.70 -3.06
N PRO A 195 -13.89 -11.56 -4.30
CA PRO A 195 -14.19 -10.24 -4.87
C PRO A 195 -15.09 -9.36 -3.99
N LYS A 196 -16.06 -9.97 -3.30
CA LYS A 196 -16.94 -9.27 -2.34
C LYS A 196 -16.22 -8.72 -1.11
N ASP A 197 -15.11 -9.34 -0.72
CA ASP A 197 -14.29 -8.88 0.43
C ASP A 197 -13.44 -7.69 0.02
N VAL A 198 -12.91 -7.71 -1.21
CA VAL A 198 -12.22 -6.55 -1.80
C VAL A 198 -13.19 -5.38 -1.94
N GLU A 199 -14.38 -5.62 -2.48
CA GLU A 199 -15.44 -4.61 -2.60
C GLU A 199 -15.82 -4.01 -1.23
N ALA A 200 -15.99 -4.86 -0.21
CA ALA A 200 -16.26 -4.42 1.15
C ALA A 200 -15.15 -3.53 1.73
N LEU A 201 -13.88 -3.89 1.51
CA LEU A 201 -12.74 -3.08 1.90
C LEU A 201 -12.70 -1.74 1.15
N VAL A 202 -13.00 -1.73 -0.15
CA VAL A 202 -13.09 -0.49 -0.95
C VAL A 202 -14.16 0.44 -0.38
N VAL A 203 -15.37 -0.08 -0.12
CA VAL A 203 -16.47 0.68 0.49
C VAL A 203 -16.04 1.26 1.84
N PHE A 204 -15.48 0.44 2.73
CA PHE A 204 -15.06 0.89 4.05
C PHE A 204 -13.97 1.96 4.00
N VAL A 205 -12.89 1.74 3.25
CA VAL A 205 -11.79 2.72 3.12
C VAL A 205 -12.27 4.01 2.48
N SER A 206 -13.16 3.94 1.48
CA SER A 206 -13.74 5.14 0.84
C SER A 206 -14.65 5.96 1.75
N ALA A 207 -15.11 5.37 2.86
CA ALA A 207 -16.00 5.99 3.84
C ALA A 207 -15.26 6.46 5.10
N LEU A 208 -13.93 6.26 5.19
CA LEU A 208 -13.15 6.84 6.27
C LEU A 208 -13.28 8.36 6.26
N PRO A 209 -13.35 9.00 7.45
CA PRO A 209 -13.54 10.44 7.53
C PRO A 209 -12.40 11.16 6.81
N GLU A 210 -12.75 12.01 5.85
CA GLU A 210 -11.81 12.99 5.30
C GLU A 210 -11.70 14.13 6.31
N GLU A 211 -10.49 14.49 6.74
CA GLU A 211 -10.32 15.79 7.39
C GLU A 211 -10.64 16.90 6.38
N GLU A 212 -11.80 17.55 6.57
CA GLU A 212 -12.22 18.71 5.79
C GLU A 212 -11.23 19.87 6.00
N ASN A 213 -10.24 19.99 5.12
CA ASN A 213 -9.53 21.24 4.92
C ASN A 213 -10.31 22.09 3.91
N ASP A 214 -11.42 22.67 4.39
CA ASP A 214 -12.48 23.35 3.63
C ASP A 214 -12.03 24.69 2.99
N ASP A 215 -10.84 25.19 3.34
CA ASP A 215 -10.24 26.39 2.72
C ASP A 215 -9.60 26.13 1.33
N TYR A 216 -9.72 24.92 0.79
CA TYR A 216 -9.00 24.45 -0.39
C TYR A 216 -9.52 24.97 -1.75
N GLU A 217 -10.82 24.89 -2.04
CA GLU A 217 -11.34 25.27 -3.38
C GLU A 217 -11.27 26.79 -3.64
N ALA A 218 -11.49 27.61 -2.61
CA ALA A 218 -11.52 29.07 -2.74
C ALA A 218 -10.13 29.70 -2.91
N VAL A 219 -9.10 29.15 -2.26
CA VAL A 219 -7.73 29.70 -2.31
C VAL A 219 -7.01 29.27 -3.60
N VAL A 220 -7.20 28.03 -4.06
CA VAL A 220 -6.56 27.45 -5.26
C VAL A 220 -7.04 28.11 -6.56
N SER A 221 -8.30 28.51 -6.63
CA SER A 221 -8.87 29.24 -7.78
C SER A 221 -8.20 30.62 -8.02
N SER A 222 -7.57 31.19 -6.97
CA SER A 222 -7.05 32.57 -6.98
C SER A 222 -5.52 32.69 -6.91
N MET A 223 -4.79 31.60 -6.65
CA MET A 223 -3.32 31.64 -6.55
C MET A 223 -2.64 31.49 -7.91
N ASP A 224 -1.71 32.40 -8.20
CA ASP A 224 -0.79 32.26 -9.32
C ASP A 224 0.17 31.08 -9.06
N HIS A 225 -0.01 30.01 -9.84
CA HIS A 225 0.82 28.81 -9.81
C HIS A 225 2.08 28.94 -10.70
N GLY A 226 2.33 30.10 -11.32
CA GLY A 226 3.37 30.30 -12.34
C GLY A 226 4.74 29.76 -11.96
N ASP A 227 5.20 30.07 -10.73
CA ASP A 227 6.47 29.55 -10.21
C ASP A 227 6.40 28.04 -9.93
N ALA A 228 5.29 27.54 -9.38
CA ALA A 228 5.13 26.13 -9.04
C ALA A 228 5.11 25.22 -10.28
N LYS A 229 4.42 25.62 -11.35
CA LYS A 229 4.42 24.86 -12.61
C LYS A 229 5.81 24.77 -13.22
N LYS A 230 6.57 25.87 -13.19
CA LYS A 230 7.97 25.90 -13.65
C LYS A 230 8.85 25.00 -12.80
N ILE A 231 8.77 25.11 -11.48
CA ILE A 231 9.56 24.29 -10.57
C ILE A 231 9.21 22.80 -10.74
N PHE A 232 7.93 22.45 -10.88
CA PHE A 232 7.51 21.08 -11.13
C PHE A 232 8.08 20.54 -12.44
N ALA A 233 8.03 21.34 -13.51
CA ALA A 233 8.61 20.97 -14.81
C ALA A 233 10.12 20.72 -14.73
N GLU A 234 10.85 21.56 -13.98
CA GLU A 234 12.31 21.49 -13.87
C GLU A 234 12.79 20.38 -12.91
N LYS A 235 12.07 20.13 -11.82
CA LYS A 235 12.56 19.29 -10.71
C LYS A 235 11.78 17.99 -10.50
N CYS A 236 10.54 17.89 -10.96
CA CYS A 236 9.63 16.79 -10.57
C CYS A 236 9.23 15.89 -11.74
N VAL A 237 9.14 16.43 -12.96
CA VAL A 237 8.61 15.72 -14.15
C VAL A 237 9.41 14.48 -14.53
N SER A 238 10.73 14.45 -14.28
CA SER A 238 11.57 13.29 -14.57
C SER A 238 11.05 12.00 -13.91
N CYS A 239 10.45 12.11 -12.72
CA CYS A 239 9.83 11.00 -12.01
C CYS A 239 8.29 11.05 -12.09
N HIS A 240 7.67 12.18 -11.78
CA HIS A 240 6.21 12.29 -11.63
C HIS A 240 5.44 12.45 -12.94
N GLY A 241 6.12 12.69 -14.07
CA GLY A 241 5.50 12.97 -15.36
C GLY A 241 4.91 14.38 -15.43
N SER A 242 4.77 14.93 -16.65
CA SER A 242 4.22 16.27 -16.86
C SER A 242 2.75 16.41 -16.47
N GLN A 243 2.03 15.30 -16.46
CA GLN A 243 0.62 15.20 -16.09
C GLN A 243 0.42 14.82 -14.62
N GLY A 244 1.50 14.70 -13.84
CA GLY A 244 1.44 14.23 -12.46
C GLY A 244 0.93 12.80 -12.30
N ASP A 245 1.02 11.99 -13.35
CA ASP A 245 0.48 10.61 -13.40
C ASP A 245 1.46 9.55 -12.89
N GLY A 246 2.65 9.96 -12.46
CA GLY A 246 3.69 9.07 -11.96
C GLY A 246 4.47 8.36 -13.06
N ASN A 247 4.26 8.72 -14.34
CA ASN A 247 4.87 8.05 -15.50
C ASN A 247 6.02 8.86 -16.11
N GLY A 248 6.83 9.53 -15.28
CA GLY A 248 8.04 10.20 -15.74
C GLY A 248 9.05 9.23 -16.35
N PRO A 249 9.97 9.68 -17.21
CA PRO A 249 10.93 8.82 -17.89
C PRO A 249 11.82 8.00 -16.92
N ALA A 250 12.05 8.49 -15.70
CA ALA A 250 12.80 7.77 -14.67
C ALA A 250 11.93 6.79 -13.86
N ALA A 251 10.60 6.89 -13.91
CA ALA A 251 9.69 6.15 -13.03
C ALA A 251 9.84 4.63 -13.15
N ALA A 252 10.07 4.11 -14.37
CA ALA A 252 10.21 2.68 -14.62
C ALA A 252 11.49 2.07 -14.00
N ALA A 253 12.48 2.90 -13.66
CA ALA A 253 13.73 2.47 -13.03
C ALA A 253 13.66 2.53 -11.49
N LEU A 254 12.58 3.05 -10.91
CA LEU A 254 12.42 3.15 -9.46
C LEU A 254 11.81 1.87 -8.90
N GLU A 255 12.32 1.41 -7.75
CA GLU A 255 11.75 0.26 -7.03
C GLU A 255 10.30 0.53 -6.58
N ARG A 256 10.01 1.80 -6.25
CA ARG A 256 8.67 2.29 -5.93
C ARG A 256 8.23 3.31 -6.97
N PRO A 257 7.09 3.12 -7.65
CA PRO A 257 6.58 4.10 -8.59
C PRO A 257 6.17 5.39 -7.86
N PRO A 258 6.38 6.57 -8.46
CA PRO A 258 5.90 7.83 -7.90
C PRO A 258 4.37 7.86 -7.77
N THR A 259 3.86 8.67 -6.85
CA THR A 259 2.41 8.86 -6.68
C THR A 259 1.77 9.35 -7.97
N ASN A 260 0.68 8.70 -8.38
CA ASN A 260 -0.20 9.18 -9.44
C ASN A 260 -1.18 10.20 -8.85
N PHE A 261 -0.87 11.48 -9.00
CA PHE A 261 -1.68 12.59 -8.47
C PHE A 261 -3.02 12.75 -9.18
N THR A 262 -3.24 12.09 -10.32
CA THR A 262 -4.56 12.07 -10.98
C THR A 262 -5.57 11.17 -10.27
N GLU A 263 -5.07 10.22 -9.47
CA GLU A 263 -5.84 9.21 -8.74
C GLU A 263 -5.72 9.33 -7.20
N SER A 264 -4.83 10.20 -6.73
CA SER A 264 -4.55 10.42 -5.31
C SER A 264 -4.28 11.91 -5.05
N GLN A 265 -5.04 12.53 -4.16
CA GLN A 265 -4.82 13.91 -3.71
C GLN A 265 -4.31 13.91 -2.28
N PRO A 266 -3.01 14.17 -2.03
CA PRO A 266 -2.49 14.30 -0.67
C PRO A 266 -3.05 15.56 0.01
N SER A 267 -3.02 15.58 1.35
CA SER A 267 -3.26 16.81 2.11
C SER A 267 -2.16 17.84 1.80
N VAL A 268 -2.40 19.13 2.10
CA VAL A 268 -1.35 20.16 1.89
C VAL A 268 -0.22 19.87 2.86
N GLU A 269 -0.56 19.44 4.07
CA GLU A 269 0.41 19.13 5.12
C GLU A 269 1.26 17.91 4.75
N ASP A 270 0.66 16.82 4.28
CA ASP A 270 1.40 15.65 3.80
C ASP A 270 2.32 16.01 2.63
N ALA A 271 1.79 16.75 1.63
CA ALA A 271 2.60 17.20 0.50
C ALA A 271 3.75 18.13 0.93
N MET A 272 3.52 19.00 1.91
CA MET A 272 4.56 19.84 2.50
C MET A 272 5.61 18.98 3.19
N ASN A 273 5.22 18.05 4.06
CA ASN A 273 6.12 17.15 4.78
C ASN A 273 7.00 16.35 3.81
N VAL A 274 6.42 15.82 2.73
CA VAL A 274 7.17 15.13 1.66
C VAL A 274 8.16 16.07 0.96
N LEU A 275 7.80 17.33 0.72
CA LEU A 275 8.71 18.33 0.15
C LEU A 275 9.78 18.79 1.16
N GLU A 276 9.52 18.73 2.47
CA GLU A 276 10.47 19.11 3.51
C GLU A 276 11.52 18.00 3.74
N GLU A 277 11.05 16.78 3.95
CA GLU A 277 11.86 15.66 4.45
C GLU A 277 12.12 14.56 3.41
N GLY A 278 11.46 14.62 2.25
CA GLY A 278 11.45 13.53 1.28
C GLY A 278 10.57 12.37 1.77
N VAL A 279 10.74 11.20 1.16
CA VAL A 279 10.06 9.98 1.62
C VAL A 279 11.11 8.92 1.98
N PRO A 280 11.31 8.63 3.28
CA PRO A 280 12.25 7.61 3.73
C PRO A 280 12.02 6.26 3.04
N GLY A 281 13.11 5.59 2.65
CA GLY A 281 13.06 4.33 1.90
C GLY A 281 12.74 4.49 0.40
N THR A 282 12.80 5.71 -0.15
CA THR A 282 12.54 5.95 -1.59
C THR A 282 13.57 6.89 -2.20
N SER A 283 13.48 7.10 -3.52
CA SER A 283 14.29 8.07 -4.27
C SER A 283 13.75 9.51 -4.22
N MET A 284 12.68 9.80 -3.46
CA MET A 284 12.15 11.16 -3.33
C MET A 284 12.94 11.95 -2.27
N PRO A 285 13.80 12.92 -2.67
CA PRO A 285 14.67 13.63 -1.75
C PRO A 285 13.94 14.77 -1.02
N PRO A 286 14.50 15.27 0.10
CA PRO A 286 14.06 16.52 0.71
C PRO A 286 14.37 17.72 -0.19
N TRP A 287 13.44 18.67 -0.29
CA TRP A 287 13.58 19.89 -1.11
C TRP A 287 13.69 21.17 -0.29
N LYS A 288 13.64 21.10 1.06
CA LYS A 288 13.66 22.29 1.94
C LYS A 288 14.85 23.22 1.74
N GLU A 289 15.99 22.69 1.33
CA GLU A 289 17.22 23.47 1.06
C GLU A 289 17.23 24.13 -0.33
N GLN A 290 16.43 23.63 -1.27
CA GLN A 290 16.45 24.08 -2.68
C GLN A 290 15.22 24.89 -3.08
N ILE A 291 14.12 24.78 -2.33
CA ILE A 291 12.83 25.39 -2.64
C ILE A 291 12.32 26.11 -1.39
N SER A 292 11.99 27.39 -1.53
CA SER A 292 11.48 28.21 -0.43
C SER A 292 10.21 27.61 0.17
N LYS A 293 9.93 27.86 1.46
CA LYS A 293 8.69 27.38 2.11
C LYS A 293 7.44 27.85 1.37
N GLY A 294 7.46 29.08 0.84
CA GLY A 294 6.35 29.64 0.05
C GLY A 294 6.14 28.88 -1.27
N ASP A 295 7.21 28.58 -2.00
CA ASP A 295 7.11 27.86 -3.27
C ASP A 295 6.79 26.37 -3.06
N ARG A 296 7.25 25.76 -1.96
CA ARG A 296 6.82 24.41 -1.56
C ARG A 296 5.32 24.36 -1.28
N LYS A 297 4.74 25.40 -0.64
CA LYS A 297 3.29 25.50 -0.45
C LYS A 297 2.54 25.62 -1.78
N LYS A 298 3.02 26.45 -2.71
CA LYS A 298 2.46 26.55 -4.07
C LYS A 298 2.57 25.22 -4.84
N LEU A 299 3.68 24.50 -4.71
CA LEU A 299 3.87 23.17 -5.30
C LEU A 299 2.92 22.13 -4.72
N ALA A 300 2.78 22.09 -3.40
CA ALA A 300 1.83 21.22 -2.70
C ALA A 300 0.40 21.44 -3.21
N GLN A 301 0.00 22.69 -3.47
CA GLN A 301 -1.29 23.01 -4.09
C GLN A 301 -1.33 22.60 -5.58
N TYR A 302 -0.26 22.86 -6.33
CA TYR A 302 -0.18 22.53 -7.75
C TYR A 302 -0.35 21.02 -8.00
N VAL A 303 0.34 20.16 -7.24
CA VAL A 303 0.22 18.70 -7.41
C VAL A 303 -1.19 18.20 -7.10
N ARG A 304 -1.88 18.83 -6.12
CA ARG A 304 -3.26 18.48 -5.78
C ARG A 304 -4.26 18.83 -6.89
N SER A 305 -3.94 19.79 -7.76
CA SER A 305 -4.79 20.17 -8.90
C SER A 305 -4.89 19.10 -10.00
N PHE A 306 -3.99 18.10 -10.02
CA PHE A 306 -4.04 17.01 -10.99
C PHE A 306 -5.17 16.00 -10.70
N PHE A 307 -5.68 15.97 -9.47
CA PHE A 307 -6.63 14.95 -9.03
C PHE A 307 -7.97 15.03 -9.76
N LYS A 308 -8.45 13.87 -10.20
CA LYS A 308 -9.75 13.71 -10.85
C LYS A 308 -10.64 12.88 -9.95
N ASP A 309 -11.51 13.54 -9.19
CA ASP A 309 -12.46 12.85 -8.32
C ASP A 309 -13.54 12.15 -9.15
N ASP A 310 -13.46 10.83 -9.24
CA ASP A 310 -14.44 9.98 -9.92
C ASP A 310 -15.64 9.63 -9.02
N ARG A 311 -15.54 9.84 -7.71
CA ARG A 311 -16.62 9.61 -6.73
C ARG A 311 -17.78 10.57 -6.96
N ARG A 312 -17.48 11.81 -7.37
CA ARG A 312 -18.50 12.83 -7.69
C ARG A 312 -19.36 12.49 -8.92
N LYS A 313 -18.85 11.70 -9.87
CA LYS A 313 -19.65 11.24 -11.03
C LYS A 313 -20.67 10.18 -10.63
N ALA A 314 -20.33 9.30 -9.69
CA ALA A 314 -21.29 8.36 -9.10
C ALA A 314 -22.36 9.10 -8.26
N SER A 315 -21.98 10.17 -7.56
CA SER A 315 -22.91 10.96 -6.75
C SER A 315 -23.79 11.94 -7.55
N SER A 316 -23.42 12.34 -8.78
CA SER A 316 -24.31 13.19 -9.60
C SER A 316 -25.53 12.45 -10.13
N GLU A 317 -25.49 11.12 -10.18
CA GLU A 317 -26.69 10.28 -10.35
C GLU A 317 -27.33 9.87 -9.01
N THR A 318 -26.63 10.08 -7.89
CA THR A 318 -27.02 9.60 -6.55
C THR A 318 -26.65 10.64 -5.49
N GLN A 319 -27.48 11.67 -5.29
CA GLN A 319 -27.37 12.57 -4.14
C GLN A 319 -27.70 11.80 -2.86
N PHE A 320 -26.68 11.36 -2.10
CA PHE A 320 -26.87 10.94 -0.71
C PHE A 320 -25.93 11.74 0.20
N ARG A 321 -26.52 12.64 0.98
CA ARG A 321 -25.91 13.22 2.17
C ARG A 321 -26.04 12.18 3.28
N ILE A 322 -24.94 11.58 3.71
CA ILE A 322 -24.93 10.81 4.95
C ILE A 322 -24.95 11.83 6.08
N GLY A 323 -26.14 12.07 6.61
CA GLY A 323 -26.34 12.95 7.76
C GLY A 323 -25.84 12.28 9.03
N ALA A 324 -25.01 13.00 9.78
CA ALA A 324 -24.67 12.68 11.16
C ALA A 324 -25.95 12.51 12.01
N LYS A 325 -26.01 11.41 12.76
CA LYS A 325 -26.78 11.28 14.00
C LYS A 325 -25.90 10.62 15.04
#